data_AF-A0A852AET1-F1
#
_entry.id   AF-A0A852AET1-F1
#
_cell.length_a   1.000
_cell.length_b   1.000
_cell.length_c   1.000
_cell.angle_alpha   90.00
_cell.angle_beta   90.00
_cell.angle_gamma   90.00
#
_symmetry.space_group_name_H-M   'P 1'
#
loop_
_entity.id
_entity.type
_entity.pdbx_description
1 polymer ?
#
loop_
_entity_poly.entity_id
_entity_poly.type
_entity_poly.pdbx_seq_one_letter_code
_entity_poly.pdbx_strand_id
1 'polypeptide(L)'
;MDALHEAGIRAAVALQAGPPWLGQLWLLLTSHLDPNSVYTVCFPLARSLDEHVSLMVLWTALVAEWLNVVLKFLFGERPYWWMHESGLAEREQLPLRQFPATCETGPGSPSGHCMILGAALWPIVTALSKAAARYTRSRLLGLVPFLLYLLLLAAMGLSRIFVLAHFPHQVISGSLAGEGGSQPLPLRPSPSRPVPVPTPPVPAAGMALGWGLQRWPPNFLKVRFFLLAALGLLLSALALHGLATATGLDLDW
;
A
#
# COMPACT_ATOMS: atom_id res chain seq x y z
N MET A 1 -12.76 -6.17 -19.71
CA MET A 1 -12.00 -5.13 -18.98
C MET A 1 -12.76 -3.81 -18.98
N ASP A 2 -13.35 -3.40 -20.11
CA ASP A 2 -14.08 -2.13 -20.22
C ASP A 2 -15.24 -1.97 -19.24
N ALA A 3 -16.07 -3.00 -19.06
CA ALA A 3 -17.14 -2.97 -18.06
C ALA A 3 -16.64 -2.72 -16.61
N LEU A 4 -15.44 -3.22 -16.28
CA LEU A 4 -14.81 -3.00 -14.97
C LEU A 4 -14.32 -1.55 -14.83
N HIS A 5 -13.79 -0.98 -15.92
CA HIS A 5 -13.35 0.41 -15.96
C HIS A 5 -14.54 1.37 -15.92
N GLU A 6 -15.60 1.13 -16.71
CA GLU A 6 -16.86 1.90 -16.64
C GLU A 6 -17.46 1.88 -15.23
N ALA A 7 -17.53 0.71 -14.60
CA ALA A 7 -18.00 0.60 -13.21
C ALA A 7 -17.11 1.42 -12.25
N GLY A 8 -15.80 1.44 -12.48
CA GLY A 8 -14.85 2.26 -11.73
C GLY A 8 -15.07 3.76 -11.93
N ILE A 9 -15.35 4.21 -13.16
CA ILE A 9 -15.69 5.60 -13.46
C ILE A 9 -17.00 5.99 -12.77
N ARG A 10 -18.04 5.14 -12.83
CA ARG A 10 -19.31 5.38 -12.12
C ARG A 10 -19.12 5.44 -10.60
N ALA A 11 -18.24 4.63 -10.04
CA ALA A 11 -17.87 4.72 -8.62
C ALA A 11 -17.21 6.05 -8.28
N ALA A 12 -16.33 6.57 -9.14
CA ALA A 12 -15.72 7.88 -8.97
C ALA A 12 -16.75 9.02 -9.05
N VAL A 13 -17.69 8.96 -10.01
CA VAL A 13 -18.81 9.91 -10.12
C VAL A 13 -19.63 9.93 -8.83
N ALA A 14 -20.01 8.75 -8.32
CA ALA A 14 -20.77 8.63 -7.08
C ALA A 14 -20.02 9.21 -5.87
N LEU A 15 -18.71 8.98 -5.79
CA LEU A 15 -17.86 9.57 -4.74
C LEU A 15 -17.77 11.10 -4.86
N GLN A 16 -17.66 11.62 -6.08
CA GLN A 16 -17.56 13.06 -6.32
C GLN A 16 -18.89 13.81 -6.11
N ALA A 17 -20.02 13.12 -6.23
CA ALA A 17 -21.36 13.64 -5.91
C ALA A 17 -21.64 13.73 -4.40
N GLY A 18 -20.74 13.18 -3.57
CA GLY A 18 -20.84 13.26 -2.12
C GLY A 18 -20.72 14.70 -1.58
N PRO A 19 -20.96 14.89 -0.26
CA PRO A 19 -20.97 16.21 0.34
C PRO A 19 -19.59 16.89 0.28
N PRO A 20 -19.50 18.24 0.20
CA PRO A 20 -18.24 18.95 -0.02
C PRO A 20 -17.14 18.68 1.02
N TRP A 21 -17.51 18.51 2.29
CA TRP A 21 -16.57 18.21 3.38
C TRP A 21 -15.86 16.86 3.17
N LEU A 22 -16.56 15.89 2.58
CA LEU A 22 -16.01 14.57 2.28
C LEU A 22 -15.01 14.67 1.14
N GLY A 23 -15.30 15.51 0.13
CA GLY A 23 -14.33 15.85 -0.92
C GLY A 23 -13.05 16.49 -0.38
N GLN A 24 -13.16 17.41 0.59
CA GLN A 24 -11.99 18.01 1.26
C GLN A 24 -11.18 16.96 2.04
N LEU A 25 -11.86 16.04 2.74
CA LEU A 25 -11.20 14.93 3.42
C LEU A 25 -10.41 14.05 2.44
N TRP A 26 -10.98 13.71 1.28
CA TRP A 26 -10.29 12.92 0.26
C TRP A 26 -9.05 13.61 -0.27
N LEU A 27 -9.14 14.92 -0.55
CA LEU A 27 -8.00 15.71 -0.99
C LEU A 27 -6.93 15.82 0.11
N LEU A 28 -7.33 15.92 1.37
CA LEU A 28 -6.40 15.94 2.50
C LEU A 28 -5.68 14.60 2.63
N LEU A 29 -6.40 13.48 2.58
CA LEU A 29 -5.80 12.15 2.68
C LEU A 29 -4.80 11.92 1.54
N THR A 30 -5.17 12.24 0.29
CA THR A 30 -4.28 12.01 -0.86
C THR A 30 -3.03 12.90 -0.87
N SER A 31 -3.10 14.10 -0.28
CA SER A 31 -1.97 15.03 -0.23
C SER A 31 -1.05 14.79 0.96
N HIS A 32 -1.59 14.39 2.11
CA HIS A 32 -0.82 14.23 3.35
C HIS A 32 -0.40 12.79 3.67
N LEU A 33 -1.06 11.79 3.09
CA LEU A 33 -0.68 10.37 3.21
C LEU A 33 -0.08 9.85 1.90
N ASP A 34 0.75 10.68 1.28
CA ASP A 34 1.58 10.25 0.16
C ASP A 34 2.68 9.29 0.67
N PRO A 35 3.34 8.51 -0.20
CA PRO A 35 4.40 7.60 0.22
C PRO A 35 5.53 8.28 1.03
N ASN A 36 5.79 9.58 0.82
CA ASN A 36 6.79 10.32 1.61
C ASN A 36 6.42 10.44 3.10
N SER A 37 5.13 10.46 3.42
CA SER A 37 4.64 10.45 4.82
C SER A 37 5.12 9.21 5.60
N VAL A 38 5.40 8.09 4.93
CA VAL A 38 5.96 6.90 5.58
C VAL A 38 7.34 7.19 6.17
N TYR A 39 8.20 7.84 5.39
CA TYR A 39 9.58 8.14 5.80
C TYR A 39 9.66 9.32 6.76
N THR A 40 8.77 10.31 6.60
CA THR A 40 8.80 11.55 7.38
C THR A 40 7.97 11.49 8.67
N VAL A 41 6.91 10.68 8.72
CA VAL A 41 6.00 10.57 9.87
C VAL A 41 5.97 9.17 10.46
N CYS A 42 5.73 8.13 9.66
CA CYS A 42 5.56 6.77 10.19
C CYS A 42 6.87 6.21 10.78
N PHE A 43 8.02 6.47 10.14
CA PHE A 43 9.32 6.02 10.63
C PHE A 43 9.68 6.62 12.00
N PRO A 44 9.62 7.95 12.22
CA PRO A 44 9.87 8.51 13.55
C PRO A 44 8.91 7.98 14.63
N LEU A 45 7.61 7.84 14.30
CA LEU A 45 6.64 7.27 15.22
C LEU A 45 6.98 5.81 15.56
N ALA A 46 7.33 5.00 14.57
CA ALA A 46 7.76 3.63 14.78
C ALA A 46 9.03 3.56 15.64
N ARG A 47 9.97 4.49 15.45
CA ARG A 47 11.22 4.55 16.24
C ARG A 47 10.97 4.86 17.71
N SER A 48 9.92 5.63 18.00
CA SER A 48 9.47 5.90 19.37
C SER A 48 8.86 4.68 20.06
N LEU A 49 8.30 3.74 19.27
CA LEU A 49 7.76 2.48 19.79
C LEU A 49 8.86 1.45 20.05
N ASP A 50 9.67 1.18 19.03
CA ASP A 50 10.76 0.19 19.08
C ASP A 50 11.68 0.34 17.85
N GLU A 51 12.98 0.14 18.06
CA GLU A 51 13.97 0.27 16.99
C GLU A 51 13.77 -0.76 15.87
N HIS A 52 13.47 -2.01 16.22
CA HIS A 52 13.23 -3.04 15.22
C HIS A 52 11.95 -2.79 14.44
N VAL A 53 10.89 -2.27 15.07
CA VAL A 53 9.67 -1.85 14.35
C VAL A 53 9.98 -0.77 13.32
N SER A 54 10.78 0.24 13.68
CA SER A 54 11.15 1.32 12.75
C SER A 54 11.95 0.83 11.53
N LEU A 55 12.89 -0.10 11.74
CA LEU A 55 13.66 -0.71 10.66
C LEU A 55 12.77 -1.56 9.75
N MET A 56 11.80 -2.27 10.34
CA MET A 56 10.80 -3.02 9.58
C MET A 56 9.91 -2.11 8.73
N VAL A 57 9.51 -0.92 9.23
CA VAL A 57 8.75 0.07 8.45
C VAL A 57 9.53 0.50 7.21
N LEU A 58 10.80 0.88 7.38
CA LEU A 58 11.65 1.28 6.26
C LEU A 58 11.84 0.12 5.26
N TRP A 59 12.07 -1.09 5.77
CA TRP A 59 12.27 -2.27 4.93
C TRP A 59 11.02 -2.65 4.13
N THR A 60 9.85 -2.68 4.76
CA THR A 60 8.61 -3.02 4.07
C THR A 60 8.19 -1.93 3.08
N ALA A 61 8.42 -0.64 3.41
CA ALA A 61 8.20 0.47 2.51
C ALA A 61 9.09 0.38 1.26
N LEU A 62 10.40 0.18 1.45
CA LEU A 62 11.37 0.08 0.35
C LEU A 62 11.03 -1.07 -0.61
N VAL A 63 10.72 -2.25 -0.07
CA VAL A 63 10.36 -3.41 -0.90
C VAL A 63 9.03 -3.19 -1.60
N ALA A 64 8.03 -2.61 -0.92
CA ALA A 64 6.74 -2.31 -1.52
C ALA A 64 6.86 -1.27 -2.63
N GLU A 65 7.68 -0.24 -2.45
CA GLU A 65 7.94 0.78 -3.45
C GLU A 65 8.64 0.22 -4.68
N TRP A 66 9.69 -0.59 -4.47
CA TRP A 66 10.39 -1.28 -5.56
C TRP A 66 9.43 -2.18 -6.38
N LEU A 67 8.64 -3.01 -5.69
CA LEU A 67 7.68 -3.88 -6.37
C LEU A 67 6.55 -3.10 -7.03
N ASN A 68 6.11 -1.99 -6.44
CA ASN A 68 5.12 -1.13 -7.06
C ASN A 68 5.64 -0.57 -8.39
N VAL A 69 6.89 -0.11 -8.43
CA VAL A 69 7.53 0.37 -9.66
C VAL A 69 7.58 -0.74 -10.71
N VAL A 70 8.10 -1.93 -10.35
CA VAL A 70 8.18 -3.07 -11.28
C VAL A 70 6.82 -3.47 -11.83
N LEU A 71 5.79 -3.54 -10.98
CA LEU A 71 4.44 -3.96 -11.39
C LEU A 71 3.72 -2.90 -12.23
N LYS A 72 3.97 -1.61 -11.97
CA LYS A 72 3.41 -0.50 -12.76
C LYS A 72 3.79 -0.60 -14.23
N PHE A 73 5.01 -1.01 -14.56
CA PHE A 73 5.43 -1.21 -15.95
C PHE A 73 4.64 -2.30 -16.68
N LEU A 74 3.89 -3.16 -15.98
CA LEU A 74 3.12 -4.24 -16.58
C LEU A 74 1.64 -3.88 -16.83
N PHE A 75 1.09 -2.87 -16.14
CA PHE A 75 -0.36 -2.58 -16.15
C PHE A 75 -0.65 -1.08 -15.96
N GLY A 76 -1.00 -0.38 -17.06
CA GLY A 76 -0.85 1.08 -17.12
C GLY A 76 -2.08 1.96 -17.05
N GLU A 77 -3.28 1.44 -17.26
CA GLU A 77 -4.47 2.28 -17.45
C GLU A 77 -4.82 3.13 -16.22
N ARG A 78 -5.11 4.42 -16.42
CA ARG A 78 -5.65 5.31 -15.39
C ARG A 78 -7.06 5.78 -15.75
N PRO A 79 -7.94 6.00 -14.76
CA PRO A 79 -9.32 6.39 -15.00
C PRO A 79 -9.48 7.61 -15.92
N TYR A 80 -8.66 8.65 -15.69
CA TYR A 80 -8.74 9.88 -16.45
C TYR A 80 -8.32 9.74 -17.92
N TRP A 81 -7.26 8.99 -18.23
CA TRP A 81 -6.83 8.79 -19.61
C TRP A 81 -7.76 7.82 -20.34
N TRP A 82 -8.11 6.71 -19.68
CA TRP A 82 -8.96 5.67 -20.23
C TRP A 82 -10.36 6.19 -20.63
N MET A 83 -10.96 7.12 -19.88
CA MET A 83 -12.29 7.67 -20.24
C MET A 83 -12.27 8.50 -21.54
N HIS A 84 -11.14 9.11 -21.89
CA HIS A 84 -10.98 9.86 -23.13
C HIS A 84 -10.68 8.90 -24.29
N GLU A 85 -9.77 7.95 -24.09
CA GLU A 85 -9.40 6.95 -25.11
C GLU A 85 -10.56 6.02 -25.49
N SER A 86 -11.41 5.66 -24.53
CA SER A 86 -12.61 4.84 -24.77
C SER A 86 -13.77 5.60 -25.44
N GLY A 87 -13.68 6.94 -25.54
CA GLY A 87 -14.78 7.80 -25.99
C GLY A 87 -15.94 7.91 -25.00
N LEU A 88 -15.81 7.38 -23.77
CA LEU A 88 -16.85 7.47 -22.74
C LEU A 88 -17.11 8.92 -22.32
N ALA A 89 -16.06 9.74 -22.26
CA ALA A 89 -16.17 11.16 -21.92
C ALA A 89 -17.12 11.91 -22.87
N GLU A 90 -17.05 11.64 -24.17
CA GLU A 90 -17.89 12.26 -25.20
C GLU A 90 -19.32 11.71 -25.18
N ARG A 91 -19.47 10.40 -24.95
CA ARG A 91 -20.77 9.71 -24.97
C ARG A 91 -21.65 10.05 -23.77
N GLU A 92 -21.08 10.11 -22.57
CA GLU A 92 -21.85 10.23 -21.32
C GLU A 92 -21.76 11.62 -20.66
N GLN A 93 -20.86 12.51 -21.10
CA GLN A 93 -20.68 13.88 -20.57
C GLN A 93 -20.71 13.94 -19.03
N LEU A 94 -20.01 13.01 -18.39
CA LEU A 94 -20.05 12.84 -16.94
C LEU A 94 -19.47 14.07 -16.22
N PRO A 95 -20.09 14.56 -15.12
CA PRO A 95 -19.66 15.76 -14.39
C PRO A 95 -18.46 15.48 -13.46
N LEU A 96 -17.39 14.92 -14.02
CA LEU A 96 -16.18 14.59 -13.29
C LEU A 96 -15.26 15.81 -13.15
N ARG A 97 -14.78 16.02 -11.93
CA ARG A 97 -13.80 17.04 -11.58
C ARG A 97 -12.39 16.44 -11.64
N GLN A 98 -11.47 17.21 -12.22
CA GLN A 98 -10.04 16.93 -12.17
C GLN A 98 -9.41 17.65 -10.98
N PHE A 99 -8.34 17.06 -10.46
CA PHE A 99 -7.54 17.62 -9.39
C PHE A 99 -6.06 17.59 -9.80
N PRO A 100 -5.18 18.40 -9.18
CA PRO A 100 -3.74 18.31 -9.47
C PRO A 100 -3.17 16.89 -9.30
N ALA A 101 -3.69 16.12 -8.33
CA ALA A 101 -3.33 14.72 -8.10
C ALA A 101 -3.88 13.73 -9.17
N THR A 102 -4.73 14.17 -10.09
CA THR A 102 -5.20 13.37 -11.23
C THR A 102 -4.10 13.17 -12.26
N CYS A 103 -3.19 14.14 -12.40
CA CYS A 103 -2.17 14.20 -13.45
C CYS A 103 -0.90 13.41 -13.11
N GLU A 104 -0.99 12.29 -12.38
CA GLU A 104 0.18 11.46 -12.12
C GLU A 104 0.69 10.83 -13.42
N THR A 105 1.99 11.03 -13.69
CA THR A 105 2.64 10.72 -14.98
C THR A 105 2.99 9.25 -15.18
N GLY A 106 2.99 8.43 -14.11
CA GLY A 106 3.33 7.01 -14.18
C GLY A 106 2.11 6.07 -14.34
N PRO A 107 2.32 4.78 -14.68
CA PRO A 107 1.24 3.82 -14.85
C PRO A 107 0.42 3.54 -13.57
N GLY A 108 -0.83 3.10 -13.76
CA GLY A 108 -1.85 3.10 -12.70
C GLY A 108 -1.91 1.89 -11.77
N SER A 109 -1.36 0.71 -12.10
CA SER A 109 -1.64 -0.51 -11.33
C SER A 109 -0.39 -1.22 -10.80
N PRO A 110 -0.34 -1.64 -9.53
CA PRO A 110 -1.30 -1.40 -8.46
C PRO A 110 -1.15 0.00 -7.82
N SER A 111 -2.12 0.43 -7.01
CA SER A 111 -2.04 1.72 -6.32
C SER A 111 -0.86 1.77 -5.34
N GLY A 112 0.13 2.61 -5.65
CA GLY A 112 1.32 2.78 -4.80
C GLY A 112 1.01 3.36 -3.43
N HIS A 113 0.05 4.29 -3.35
CA HIS A 113 -0.41 4.85 -2.09
C HIS A 113 -0.97 3.76 -1.15
N CYS A 114 -1.80 2.85 -1.67
CA CYS A 114 -2.38 1.78 -0.86
C CYS A 114 -1.35 0.69 -0.52
N MET A 115 -0.52 0.30 -1.49
CA MET A 115 0.47 -0.75 -1.33
C MET A 115 1.58 -0.37 -0.34
N ILE A 116 2.17 0.81 -0.52
CA ILE A 116 3.29 1.28 0.31
C ILE A 116 2.79 1.61 1.71
N LEU A 117 1.68 2.34 1.85
CA LEU A 117 1.09 2.65 3.16
C LEU A 117 0.66 1.37 3.89
N GLY A 118 0.05 0.42 3.16
CA GLY A 118 -0.36 -0.88 3.70
C GLY A 118 0.83 -1.67 4.24
N ALA A 119 1.90 -1.80 3.46
CA ALA A 119 3.11 -2.51 3.86
C ALA A 119 3.86 -1.82 5.01
N ALA A 120 3.94 -0.49 4.98
CA ALA A 120 4.70 0.30 5.94
C ALA A 120 4.02 0.39 7.31
N LEU A 121 2.69 0.48 7.37
CA LEU A 121 1.96 0.55 8.64
C LEU A 121 1.83 -0.82 9.32
N TRP A 122 1.97 -1.92 8.59
CA TRP A 122 1.79 -3.28 9.11
C TRP A 122 2.66 -3.60 10.35
N PRO A 123 3.98 -3.31 10.38
CA PRO A 123 4.80 -3.49 11.58
C PRO A 123 4.30 -2.69 12.79
N ILE A 124 3.87 -1.44 12.56
CA ILE A 124 3.35 -0.53 13.60
C ILE A 124 2.07 -1.10 14.19
N VAL A 125 1.10 -1.44 13.34
CA VAL A 125 -0.21 -1.96 13.73
C VAL A 125 -0.07 -3.29 14.49
N THR A 126 0.84 -4.15 14.04
CA THR A 126 1.15 -5.40 14.73
C THR A 126 1.74 -5.15 16.13
N ALA A 127 2.66 -4.19 16.27
CA ALA A 127 3.26 -3.83 17.55
C ALA A 127 2.22 -3.21 18.51
N LEU A 128 1.41 -2.26 18.02
CA LEU A 128 0.36 -1.60 18.78
C LEU A 128 -0.73 -2.58 19.24
N SER A 129 -1.16 -3.49 18.36
CA SER A 129 -2.16 -4.52 18.70
C SER A 129 -1.69 -5.44 19.81
N LYS A 130 -0.41 -5.87 19.77
CA LYS A 130 0.21 -6.67 20.82
C LYS A 130 0.32 -5.89 22.13
N ALA A 131 0.72 -4.62 22.06
CA ALA A 131 0.82 -3.75 23.24
C ALA A 131 -0.57 -3.52 23.89
N ALA A 132 -1.58 -3.20 23.08
CA ALA A 132 -2.95 -2.98 23.52
C ALA A 132 -3.55 -4.24 24.17
N ALA A 133 -3.41 -5.41 23.54
CA ALA A 133 -3.87 -6.67 24.09
C ALA A 133 -3.18 -7.01 25.41
N ARG A 134 -1.87 -6.72 25.53
CA ARG A 134 -1.10 -6.96 26.75
C ARG A 134 -1.50 -6.03 27.89
N TYR A 135 -1.62 -4.73 27.62
CA TYR A 135 -1.90 -3.71 28.62
C TYR A 135 -3.34 -3.80 29.14
N THR A 136 -4.31 -3.95 28.23
CA THR A 136 -5.75 -4.00 28.57
C THR A 136 -6.21 -5.40 29.00
N ARG A 137 -5.39 -6.44 28.78
CA ARG A 137 -5.75 -7.87 28.89
C ARG A 137 -6.99 -8.28 28.09
N SER A 138 -7.41 -7.45 27.14
CA SER A 138 -8.59 -7.70 26.29
C SER A 138 -8.16 -7.98 24.86
N ARG A 139 -8.59 -9.13 24.34
CA ARG A 139 -8.37 -9.47 22.92
C ARG A 139 -9.12 -8.52 22.00
N LEU A 140 -10.29 -8.03 22.41
CA LEU A 140 -11.10 -7.12 21.62
C LEU A 140 -10.40 -5.77 21.42
N LEU A 141 -9.85 -5.20 22.50
CA LEU A 141 -9.06 -3.96 22.43
C LEU A 141 -7.77 -4.15 21.63
N GLY A 142 -7.23 -5.37 21.60
CA GLY A 142 -6.12 -5.74 20.73
C GLY A 142 -6.45 -5.70 19.22
N LEU A 143 -7.73 -5.74 18.83
CA LEU A 143 -8.15 -5.66 17.42
C LEU A 143 -8.32 -4.21 16.93
N VAL A 144 -8.43 -3.25 17.85
CA VAL A 144 -8.69 -1.84 17.51
C VAL A 144 -7.63 -1.27 16.55
N PRO A 145 -6.31 -1.48 16.74
CA PRO A 145 -5.34 -0.93 15.79
C PRO A 145 -5.47 -1.52 14.38
N PHE A 146 -5.82 -2.81 14.25
CA PHE A 146 -6.10 -3.42 12.95
C PHE A 146 -7.36 -2.85 12.29
N LEU A 147 -8.42 -2.62 13.07
CA LEU A 147 -9.63 -1.98 12.55
C LEU A 147 -9.35 -0.57 12.03
N LEU A 148 -8.61 0.24 12.81
CA LEU A 148 -8.23 1.60 12.40
C LEU A 148 -7.35 1.59 11.15
N TYR A 149 -6.42 0.63 11.05
CA TYR A 149 -5.60 0.42 9.87
C TYR A 149 -6.42 0.10 8.62
N LEU A 150 -7.36 -0.84 8.71
CA LEU A 150 -8.23 -1.20 7.58
C LEU A 150 -9.11 -0.02 7.15
N LEU A 151 -9.65 0.73 8.11
CA LEU A 151 -10.43 1.94 7.84
C LEU A 151 -9.58 3.01 7.15
N LEU A 152 -8.33 3.21 7.60
CA LEU A 152 -7.40 4.15 6.98
C LEU A 152 -7.06 3.74 5.54
N LEU A 153 -6.76 2.46 5.30
CA LEU A 153 -6.49 1.95 3.95
C LEU A 153 -7.70 2.06 3.03
N ALA A 154 -8.90 1.76 3.53
CA ALA A 154 -10.14 1.95 2.77
C ALA A 154 -10.34 3.44 2.42
N ALA A 155 -10.16 4.34 3.39
CA ALA A 155 -10.28 5.79 3.17
C ALA A 155 -9.22 6.30 2.17
N MET A 156 -7.99 5.80 2.26
CA MET A 156 -6.93 6.10 1.29
C MET A 156 -7.29 5.59 -0.10
N GLY A 157 -7.80 4.36 -0.21
CA GLY A 157 -8.27 3.80 -1.47
C GLY A 157 -9.40 4.62 -2.12
N LEU A 158 -10.40 5.01 -1.32
CA LEU A 158 -11.50 5.86 -1.79
C LEU A 158 -11.02 7.24 -2.24
N SER A 159 -10.03 7.83 -1.55
CA SER A 159 -9.47 9.12 -1.96
C SER A 159 -8.78 9.05 -3.31
N ARG A 160 -8.11 7.92 -3.62
CA ARG A 160 -7.48 7.67 -4.93
C ARG A 160 -8.47 7.50 -6.07
N ILE A 161 -9.61 6.87 -5.80
CA ILE A 161 -10.72 6.75 -6.76
C ILE A 161 -11.37 8.12 -6.98
N PHE A 162 -11.58 8.89 -5.90
CA PHE A 162 -12.17 10.23 -5.95
C PHE A 162 -11.37 11.19 -6.83
N VAL A 163 -10.03 11.18 -6.74
CA VAL A 163 -9.17 12.02 -7.59
C VAL A 163 -8.90 11.44 -8.98
N LEU A 164 -9.59 10.36 -9.37
CA LEU A 164 -9.46 9.70 -10.68
C LEU A 164 -8.05 9.17 -10.97
N ALA A 165 -7.24 8.93 -9.94
CA ALA A 165 -5.88 8.45 -10.11
C ALA A 165 -5.80 6.92 -10.24
N HIS A 166 -6.76 6.19 -9.66
CA HIS A 166 -6.80 4.73 -9.69
C HIS A 166 -8.24 4.18 -9.82
N PHE A 167 -8.37 3.05 -10.51
CA PHE A 167 -9.61 2.27 -10.50
C PHE A 167 -9.77 1.49 -9.18
N PRO A 168 -11.01 1.12 -8.77
CA PRO A 168 -11.25 0.35 -7.55
C PRO A 168 -10.44 -0.95 -7.47
N HIS A 169 -10.33 -1.69 -8.58
CA HIS A 169 -9.56 -2.93 -8.61
C HIS A 169 -8.05 -2.69 -8.38
N GLN A 170 -7.49 -1.57 -8.83
CA GLN A 170 -6.08 -1.22 -8.63
C GLN A 170 -5.77 -0.86 -7.17
N VAL A 171 -6.74 -0.22 -6.50
CA VAL A 171 -6.71 0.08 -5.07
C VAL A 171 -6.78 -1.20 -4.25
N ILE A 172 -7.69 -2.11 -4.60
CA ILE A 172 -7.84 -3.42 -3.93
C ILE A 172 -6.55 -4.22 -4.10
N SER A 173 -6.06 -4.37 -5.33
CA SER A 173 -4.81 -5.08 -5.61
C SER A 173 -3.62 -4.48 -4.87
N GLY A 174 -3.52 -3.14 -4.79
CA GLY A 174 -2.48 -2.47 -4.02
C GLY A 174 -2.57 -2.76 -2.51
N SER A 175 -3.78 -2.68 -1.95
CA SER A 175 -4.00 -2.96 -0.53
C SER A 175 -3.64 -4.41 -0.18
N LEU A 176 -4.12 -5.38 -0.97
CA LEU A 176 -3.82 -6.80 -0.78
C LEU A 176 -2.33 -7.11 -0.97
N ALA A 177 -1.65 -6.46 -1.91
CA ALA A 177 -0.21 -6.61 -2.10
C ALA A 177 0.59 -6.07 -0.91
N GLY A 178 0.13 -4.97 -0.30
CA GLY A 178 0.76 -4.35 0.87
C GLY A 178 0.52 -5.11 2.18
N GLU A 179 -0.67 -5.70 2.34
CA GLU A 179 -1.06 -6.42 3.55
C GLU A 179 -0.25 -7.72 3.77
N GLY A 180 0.16 -7.95 5.02
CA GLY A 180 0.84 -9.18 5.44
C GLY A 180 -0.17 -10.24 5.89
N GLY A 181 -0.17 -11.42 5.27
CA GLY A 181 -1.02 -12.52 5.73
C GLY A 181 -0.76 -12.92 7.18
N SER A 182 -1.85 -13.13 7.92
CA SER A 182 -1.93 -13.35 9.37
C SER A 182 -1.16 -14.58 9.88
N GLN A 183 -0.12 -14.35 10.69
CA GLN A 183 0.10 -15.08 11.95
C GLN A 183 1.03 -14.26 12.87
N PRO A 184 0.74 -14.16 14.18
CA PRO A 184 1.64 -13.48 15.10
C PRO A 184 3.00 -14.17 15.13
N LEU A 185 4.07 -13.40 14.91
CA LEU A 185 5.45 -13.84 15.16
C LEU A 185 5.53 -14.55 16.53
N PRO A 186 6.03 -15.80 16.62
CA PRO A 186 6.36 -16.39 17.89
C PRO A 186 7.53 -15.59 18.47
N LEU A 187 7.24 -14.81 19.53
CA LEU A 187 8.32 -14.26 20.35
C LEU A 187 9.06 -15.44 20.97
N ARG A 188 10.40 -15.31 21.03
CA ARG A 188 11.32 -16.20 21.73
C ARG A 188 10.65 -16.80 22.97
N PRO A 189 10.61 -18.14 23.13
CA PRO A 189 9.97 -18.73 24.30
C PRO A 189 10.67 -18.20 25.55
N SER A 190 9.92 -17.51 26.40
CA SER A 190 10.29 -17.39 27.79
C SER A 190 10.17 -18.81 28.38
N PRO A 191 11.18 -19.31 29.12
CA PRO A 191 11.23 -20.71 29.57
C PRO A 191 10.11 -21.14 30.53
N SER A 192 9.09 -20.30 30.75
CA SER A 192 8.05 -20.49 31.78
C SER A 192 6.60 -20.49 31.27
N ARG A 193 6.31 -20.59 29.96
CA ARG A 193 4.91 -20.62 29.46
C ARG A 193 4.49 -21.93 28.77
N PRO A 194 3.27 -22.44 29.07
CA PRO A 194 2.73 -23.61 28.40
C PRO A 194 2.30 -23.29 26.95
N VAL A 195 2.26 -24.35 26.13
CA VAL A 195 2.04 -24.40 24.68
C VAL A 195 0.76 -23.64 24.24
N PRO A 196 0.74 -22.89 23.12
CA PRO A 196 -0.46 -22.22 22.64
C PRO A 196 -1.44 -23.19 21.97
N VAL A 197 -2.74 -23.01 22.23
CA VAL A 197 -3.87 -23.69 21.59
C VAL A 197 -4.06 -23.14 20.15
N PRO A 198 -4.40 -23.98 19.14
CA PRO A 198 -4.52 -23.54 17.76
C PRO A 198 -5.77 -22.66 17.52
N THR A 199 -5.62 -21.58 16.75
CA THR A 199 -6.71 -20.70 16.29
C THR A 199 -7.18 -21.09 14.88
N PRO A 200 -8.47 -20.88 14.53
CA PRO A 200 -9.05 -21.33 13.26
C PRO A 200 -8.57 -20.51 12.05
N PRO A 201 -8.65 -21.06 10.82
CA PRO A 201 -8.17 -20.42 9.61
C PRO A 201 -9.16 -19.37 9.07
N VAL A 202 -8.65 -18.27 8.51
CA VAL A 202 -9.39 -17.22 7.80
C VAL A 202 -8.80 -17.15 6.37
N PRO A 203 -9.59 -16.84 5.32
CA PRO A 203 -9.39 -17.36 3.97
C PRO A 203 -8.11 -16.89 3.29
N ALA A 204 -7.50 -17.82 2.55
CA ALA A 204 -6.35 -17.61 1.71
C ALA A 204 -6.77 -17.18 0.31
N ALA A 205 -6.52 -15.93 -0.06
CA ALA A 205 -6.37 -15.52 -1.46
C ALA A 205 -5.65 -14.15 -1.54
N GLY A 206 -4.38 -14.17 -1.96
CA GLY A 206 -3.59 -12.97 -2.31
C GLY A 206 -2.85 -12.30 -1.15
N MET A 207 -1.74 -12.88 -0.67
CA MET A 207 -0.94 -12.33 0.44
C MET A 207 0.53 -12.72 0.28
N ALA A 208 1.48 -11.77 0.29
CA ALA A 208 2.91 -12.15 0.15
C ALA A 208 3.95 -11.24 0.84
N LEU A 209 3.79 -9.91 0.85
CA LEU A 209 4.93 -9.03 1.21
C LEU A 209 5.10 -8.79 2.70
N GLY A 210 4.07 -8.30 3.40
CA GLY A 210 4.18 -8.06 4.84
C GLY A 210 4.54 -9.33 5.63
N TRP A 211 4.05 -10.50 5.20
CA TRP A 211 4.34 -11.80 5.83
C TRP A 211 5.79 -12.26 5.60
N GLY A 212 6.24 -12.29 4.34
CA GLY A 212 7.58 -12.77 4.00
C GLY A 212 8.67 -11.91 4.66
N LEU A 213 8.50 -10.59 4.59
CA LEU A 213 9.48 -9.63 5.11
C LEU A 213 9.54 -9.61 6.64
N GLN A 214 8.40 -9.77 7.32
CA GLN A 214 8.38 -9.77 8.79
C GLN A 214 8.75 -11.12 9.40
N ARG A 215 8.53 -12.23 8.68
CA ARG A 215 8.93 -13.58 9.15
C ARG A 215 10.43 -13.81 9.04
N TRP A 216 11.08 -13.18 8.08
CA TRP A 216 12.52 -13.26 7.85
C TRP A 216 13.13 -11.85 7.85
N PRO A 217 13.10 -11.15 9.00
CA PRO A 217 13.65 -9.82 9.08
C PRO A 217 15.15 -9.88 8.73
N PRO A 218 15.63 -8.98 7.85
CA PRO A 218 17.04 -8.88 7.58
C PRO A 218 17.87 -8.66 8.83
N ASN A 219 19.14 -9.03 8.77
CA ASN A 219 20.06 -8.67 9.84
C ASN A 219 20.47 -7.20 9.71
N PHE A 220 19.63 -6.32 10.25
CA PHE A 220 19.80 -4.86 10.19
C PHE A 220 21.04 -4.35 10.93
N LEU A 221 21.74 -5.19 11.70
CA LEU A 221 22.97 -4.81 12.41
C LEU A 221 24.22 -4.87 11.51
N LYS A 222 24.12 -5.45 10.31
CA LYS A 222 25.26 -5.61 9.40
C LYS A 222 25.19 -4.57 8.28
N VAL A 223 26.14 -3.64 8.24
CA VAL A 223 26.30 -2.67 7.13
C VAL A 223 26.31 -3.36 5.76
N ARG A 224 26.89 -4.56 5.68
CA ARG A 224 26.89 -5.40 4.47
C ARG A 224 25.50 -5.68 3.91
N PHE A 225 24.46 -5.81 4.76
CA PHE A 225 23.09 -6.00 4.28
C PHE A 225 22.61 -4.79 3.48
N PHE A 226 22.79 -3.57 4.00
CA PHE A 226 22.38 -2.35 3.32
C PHE A 226 23.13 -2.14 2.00
N LEU A 227 24.44 -2.40 1.99
CA LEU A 227 25.24 -2.31 0.77
C LEU A 227 24.78 -3.31 -0.31
N LEU A 228 24.51 -4.56 0.09
CA LEU A 228 24.01 -5.59 -0.83
C LEU A 228 22.59 -5.29 -1.32
N ALA A 229 21.71 -4.78 -0.46
CA ALA A 229 20.36 -4.39 -0.85
C ALA A 229 20.39 -3.21 -1.83
N ALA A 230 21.20 -2.18 -1.55
CA ALA A 230 21.38 -1.04 -2.44
C ALA A 230 21.96 -1.46 -3.81
N LEU A 231 23.00 -2.31 -3.80
CA LEU A 231 23.58 -2.85 -5.03
C LEU A 231 22.56 -3.69 -5.82
N GLY A 232 21.80 -4.55 -5.12
CA GLY A 232 20.76 -5.37 -5.74
C GLY A 232 19.68 -4.53 -6.40
N LEU A 233 19.19 -3.49 -5.70
CA LEU A 233 18.21 -2.54 -6.25
C LEU A 233 18.76 -1.82 -7.47
N LEU A 234 19.99 -1.30 -7.40
CA LEU A 234 20.65 -0.64 -8.53
C LEU A 234 20.77 -1.57 -9.74
N LEU A 235 21.28 -2.79 -9.55
CA LEU A 235 21.43 -3.76 -10.64
C LEU A 235 20.07 -4.14 -11.24
N SER A 236 19.04 -4.31 -10.41
CA SER A 236 17.69 -4.61 -10.89
C SER A 236 17.05 -3.45 -11.64
N ALA A 237 17.31 -2.20 -11.25
CA ALA A 237 16.87 -1.02 -11.98
C ALA A 237 17.56 -0.88 -13.33
N LEU A 238 18.88 -1.10 -13.38
CA LEU A 238 19.64 -1.13 -14.63
C LEU A 238 19.15 -2.24 -15.57
N ALA A 239 18.88 -3.44 -15.03
CA ALA A 239 18.33 -4.55 -15.80
C ALA A 239 16.93 -4.24 -16.34
N LEU A 240 16.06 -3.63 -15.52
CA LEU A 240 14.72 -3.23 -15.95
C LEU A 240 14.76 -2.16 -17.04
N HIS A 241 15.62 -1.15 -16.88
CA HIS A 241 15.85 -0.12 -17.90
C HIS A 241 16.40 -0.72 -19.20
N GLY A 242 17.36 -1.64 -19.11
CA GLY A 242 17.90 -2.36 -20.27
C GLY A 242 16.85 -3.21 -20.99
N LEU A 243 15.96 -3.87 -20.23
CA LEU A 243 14.88 -4.68 -20.81
C LEU A 243 13.82 -3.80 -21.48
N ALA A 244 13.43 -2.70 -20.83
CA ALA A 244 12.47 -1.75 -21.38
C ALA A 244 12.99 -1.12 -22.68
N THR A 245 14.25 -0.66 -22.71
CA THR A 245 14.87 -0.12 -23.93
C THR A 245 14.99 -1.19 -25.03
N ALA A 246 15.36 -2.43 -24.69
CA ALA A 246 15.44 -3.54 -25.65
C ALA A 246 14.07 -3.95 -26.23
N THR A 247 12.98 -3.72 -25.49
CA THR A 247 11.61 -3.97 -25.96
C THR A 247 11.01 -2.76 -26.70
N GLY A 248 11.78 -1.69 -26.90
CA GLY A 248 11.35 -0.49 -27.61
C GLY A 248 10.43 0.42 -26.80
N LEU A 249 10.36 0.25 -25.47
CA LEU A 249 9.68 1.19 -24.59
C LEU A 249 10.53 2.44 -24.48
N ASP A 250 9.99 3.56 -24.94
CA ASP A 250 10.59 4.87 -24.76
C ASP A 250 10.45 5.28 -23.28
N LEU A 251 11.59 5.52 -22.63
CA LEU A 251 11.67 5.91 -21.23
C LEU A 251 11.99 7.40 -21.05
N ASP A 252 12.07 8.17 -22.15
CA ASP A 252 12.44 9.60 -22.15
C ASP A 252 11.25 10.54 -21.85
N TRP A 253 10.23 10.05 -21.12
CA TRP A 253 9.04 10.82 -20.73
C TRP A 253 9.24 11.66 -19.47
#